data_AF-A0A842VQ71-F1
#
_entry.id   AF-A0A842VQ71-F1
#
_cell.length_a   1.000
_cell.length_b   1.000
_cell.length_c   1.000
_cell.angle_alpha   90.00
_cell.angle_beta   90.00
_cell.angle_gamma   90.00
#
_symmetry.space_group_name_H-M   'P 1'
#
loop_
_entity.id
_entity.type
_entity.pdbx_description
1 polymer ?
#
loop_
_entity_poly.entity_id
_entity_poly.type
_entity_poly.pdbx_seq_one_letter_code
_entity_poly.pdbx_strand_id
1 'polypeptide(L)'
;MNSSESFKEKLLILKHETSIIKDKINNITGNLWKLRQINLTLWLAAIGFGSGAITSNNQPNIMVLSLSILIPIWFFITDTRYNVWYRRFRLREIQIEHFFSLKEYVLPANKIKMSFDECLENENMNFPIFDMSGTHTFGNNGDFKWKKSLLKSYCDPIPLFFYGTQIFASILFSSIELSKKNATFKWWIFPLTSLVIMISIYIYAQIRKKRWKRNDG
;
A
#
# COMPACT_ATOMS: atom_id res chain seq x y z
N MET A 1 8.30 8.87 43.18
CA MET A 1 8.97 9.62 42.09
C MET A 1 8.31 10.98 41.99
N ASN A 2 9.06 12.04 41.68
CA ASN A 2 8.46 13.36 41.44
C ASN A 2 7.66 13.29 40.13
N SER A 3 6.39 13.71 40.15
CA SER A 3 5.50 13.72 38.98
C SER A 3 6.12 14.42 37.76
N SER A 4 6.99 15.41 37.99
CA SER A 4 7.74 16.15 36.95
C SER A 4 8.84 15.34 36.25
N GLU A 5 9.40 14.31 36.89
CA GLU A 5 10.39 13.42 36.25
C GLU A 5 9.71 12.37 35.36
N SER A 6 8.62 11.77 35.86
CA SER A 6 7.76 10.83 35.10
C SER A 6 7.19 11.48 33.84
N PHE A 7 6.75 12.74 33.95
CA PHE A 7 6.29 13.53 32.80
C PHE A 7 7.37 13.68 31.71
N LYS A 8 8.59 14.06 32.09
CA LYS A 8 9.71 14.25 31.15
C LYS A 8 10.10 12.95 30.46
N GLU A 9 10.09 11.84 31.19
CA GLU A 9 10.43 10.51 30.66
C GLU A 9 9.41 10.06 29.60
N LYS A 10 8.10 10.16 29.89
CA LYS A 10 7.04 9.84 28.92
C LYS A 10 7.13 10.68 27.65
N LEU A 11 7.43 11.98 27.78
CA LEU A 11 7.59 12.88 26.64
C LEU A 11 8.81 12.54 25.79
N LEU A 12 9.93 12.15 26.42
CA LEU A 12 11.12 11.67 25.71
C LEU A 12 10.84 10.36 24.96
N ILE A 13 10.13 9.42 25.57
CA ILE A 13 9.72 8.16 24.93
C ILE A 13 8.87 8.44 23.68
N LEU A 14 7.89 9.34 23.80
CA LEU A 14 7.04 9.79 22.69
C LEU A 14 7.84 10.40 21.54
N LYS A 15 8.76 11.31 21.87
CA LYS A 15 9.65 11.94 20.88
C LYS A 15 10.53 10.90 20.18
N HIS A 16 11.01 9.90 20.92
CA HIS A 16 11.80 8.83 20.35
C HIS A 16 10.96 7.92 19.43
N GLU A 17 9.75 7.53 19.86
CA GLU A 17 8.83 6.72 19.06
C GLU A 17 8.47 7.42 17.74
N THR A 18 8.13 8.71 17.79
CA THR A 18 7.81 9.49 16.58
C THR A 18 8.99 9.59 15.62
N SER A 19 10.22 9.74 16.13
CA SER A 19 11.43 9.71 15.29
C SER A 19 11.57 8.36 14.59
N ILE A 20 11.47 7.25 15.33
CA ILE A 20 11.60 5.91 14.75
C ILE A 20 10.51 5.63 13.71
N ILE A 21 9.27 6.06 13.98
CA ILE A 21 8.16 5.91 13.03
C ILE A 21 8.45 6.66 11.73
N LYS A 22 8.92 7.92 11.82
CA LYS A 22 9.29 8.71 10.64
C LYS A 22 10.41 8.05 9.83
N ASP A 23 11.45 7.55 10.50
CA ASP A 23 12.54 6.85 9.83
C ASP A 23 12.05 5.59 9.14
N LYS A 24 11.19 4.80 9.78
CA LYS A 24 10.57 3.61 9.17
C LYS A 24 9.70 3.96 7.97
N ILE A 25 8.89 5.02 8.07
CA ILE A 25 8.07 5.51 6.95
C ILE A 25 8.95 5.91 5.77
N ASN A 26 10.00 6.68 6.02
CA ASN A 26 10.94 7.13 4.99
C ASN A 26 11.64 5.94 4.32
N ASN A 27 12.13 4.99 5.11
CA ASN A 27 12.77 3.78 4.61
C ASN A 27 11.82 2.92 3.76
N ILE A 28 10.58 2.72 4.22
CA ILE A 28 9.58 1.94 3.46
C ILE A 28 9.21 2.66 2.17
N THR A 29 8.96 3.97 2.21
CA THR A 29 8.68 4.77 1.02
C THR A 29 9.82 4.68 0.01
N GLY A 30 11.07 4.81 0.47
CA GLY A 30 12.25 4.65 -0.37
C GLY A 30 12.35 3.26 -1.01
N ASN A 31 12.09 2.21 -0.23
CA ASN A 31 12.09 0.83 -0.74
C ASN A 31 10.97 0.58 -1.74
N LEU A 32 9.78 1.14 -1.53
CA LEU A 32 8.67 1.06 -2.49
C LEU A 32 9.03 1.69 -3.83
N TRP A 33 9.68 2.87 -3.81
CA TRP A 33 10.14 3.52 -5.04
C TRP A 33 11.22 2.70 -5.76
N LYS A 34 12.20 2.17 -5.04
CA LYS A 34 13.23 1.28 -5.61
C LYS A 34 12.61 0.03 -6.24
N LEU A 35 11.63 -0.58 -5.56
CA LEU A 35 10.91 -1.75 -6.04
C LEU A 35 10.17 -1.46 -7.35
N ARG A 36 9.53 -0.29 -7.46
CA ARG A 36 8.87 0.16 -8.70
C ARG A 36 9.85 0.42 -9.83
N GLN A 37 11.02 1.00 -9.54
CA GLN A 37 12.08 1.20 -10.53
C GLN A 37 12.62 -0.12 -11.06
N ILE A 38 12.95 -1.08 -10.17
CA ILE A 38 13.41 -2.42 -10.55
C ILE A 38 12.37 -3.11 -11.44
N ASN A 39 11.11 -3.06 -11.04
CA ASN A 39 10.01 -3.59 -11.82
C ASN A 39 9.94 -2.96 -13.22
N LEU A 40 9.99 -1.62 -13.31
CA LEU A 40 9.93 -0.91 -14.59
C LEU A 40 11.07 -1.33 -15.51
N THR A 41 12.29 -1.43 -14.99
CA THR A 41 13.46 -1.85 -15.75
C THR A 41 13.32 -3.29 -16.25
N LEU A 42 12.91 -4.22 -15.39
CA LEU A 42 12.70 -5.63 -15.76
C LEU A 42 11.57 -5.78 -16.79
N TRP A 43 10.48 -5.03 -16.60
CA TRP A 43 9.34 -5.03 -17.51
C TRP A 43 9.72 -4.49 -18.89
N LEU A 44 10.43 -3.34 -18.96
CA LEU A 44 10.92 -2.78 -20.22
C LEU A 44 11.91 -3.72 -20.91
N ALA A 45 12.82 -4.35 -20.15
CA ALA A 45 13.73 -5.35 -20.71
C ALA A 45 12.94 -6.53 -21.31
N ALA A 46 11.95 -7.07 -20.60
CA ALA A 46 11.12 -8.16 -21.10
C ALA A 46 10.35 -7.77 -22.37
N ILE A 47 9.79 -6.57 -22.45
CA ILE A 47 9.14 -6.08 -23.69
C ILE A 47 10.16 -5.91 -24.82
N GLY A 48 11.31 -5.30 -24.57
CA GLY A 48 12.35 -5.06 -25.57
C GLY A 48 12.92 -6.35 -26.15
N PHE A 49 13.25 -7.33 -25.29
CA PHE A 49 13.68 -8.65 -25.73
C PHE A 49 12.55 -9.45 -26.38
N GLY A 50 11.34 -9.40 -25.82
CA GLY A 50 10.20 -10.15 -26.30
C GLY A 50 9.67 -9.68 -27.65
N SER A 51 9.70 -8.38 -27.92
CA SER A 51 9.34 -7.82 -29.24
C SER A 51 10.38 -8.11 -30.33
N GLY A 52 11.56 -8.60 -29.96
CA GLY A 52 12.67 -8.79 -30.88
C GLY A 52 13.43 -7.51 -31.23
N ALA A 53 13.09 -6.37 -30.61
CA ALA A 53 13.78 -5.09 -30.86
C ALA A 53 15.28 -5.11 -30.51
N ILE A 54 15.70 -6.06 -29.67
CA ILE A 54 17.08 -6.22 -29.20
C ILE A 54 17.72 -7.49 -29.81
N THR A 55 16.98 -8.32 -30.56
CA THR A 55 17.50 -9.57 -31.12
C THR A 55 18.00 -9.36 -32.55
N SER A 56 19.11 -10.01 -32.92
CA SER A 56 19.75 -9.84 -34.25
C SER A 56 18.82 -10.16 -35.42
N ASN A 57 17.82 -11.01 -35.19
CA ASN A 57 16.91 -11.50 -36.22
C ASN A 57 15.58 -10.74 -36.23
N ASN A 58 15.39 -9.74 -35.36
CA ASN A 58 14.13 -9.00 -35.18
C ASN A 58 12.89 -9.89 -35.01
N GLN A 59 13.08 -11.12 -34.53
CA GLN A 59 11.99 -12.07 -34.37
C GLN A 59 11.39 -11.94 -32.97
N PRO A 60 10.06 -11.75 -32.85
CA PRO A 60 9.40 -11.64 -31.57
C PRO A 60 9.41 -12.99 -30.85
N ASN A 61 9.83 -12.98 -29.60
CA ASN A 61 9.78 -14.11 -28.68
C ASN A 61 8.52 -14.00 -27.81
N ILE A 62 7.48 -14.74 -28.22
CA ILE A 62 6.16 -14.76 -27.56
C ILE A 62 6.29 -15.21 -26.09
N MET A 63 7.20 -16.13 -25.78
CA MET A 63 7.40 -16.59 -24.40
C MET A 63 7.90 -15.44 -23.52
N VAL A 64 8.84 -14.63 -24.01
CA VAL A 64 9.36 -13.47 -23.27
C VAL A 64 8.31 -12.35 -23.17
N LEU A 65 7.50 -12.13 -24.22
CA LEU A 65 6.35 -11.22 -24.15
C LEU A 65 5.33 -11.67 -23.10
N SER A 66 5.06 -12.97 -22.98
CA SER A 66 4.16 -13.48 -21.94
C SER A 66 4.71 -13.26 -20.52
N LEU A 67 6.04 -13.38 -20.32
CA LEU A 67 6.70 -13.07 -19.06
C LEU A 67 6.56 -11.59 -18.68
N SER A 68 6.51 -10.68 -19.66
CA SER A 68 6.29 -9.25 -19.41
C SER A 68 4.94 -8.93 -18.75
N ILE A 69 3.97 -9.85 -18.79
CA ILE A 69 2.69 -9.72 -18.07
C ILE A 69 2.86 -10.13 -16.60
N LEU A 70 3.67 -11.16 -16.34
CA LEU A 70 3.86 -11.71 -15.00
C LEU A 70 4.72 -10.83 -14.09
N ILE A 71 5.71 -10.12 -14.66
CA ILE A 71 6.61 -9.24 -13.90
C ILE A 71 5.81 -8.20 -13.09
N PRO A 72 4.94 -7.35 -13.71
CA PRO A 72 4.16 -6.38 -12.95
C PRO A 72 3.24 -7.01 -11.89
N ILE A 73 2.68 -8.20 -12.15
CA ILE A 73 1.79 -8.89 -11.20
C ILE A 73 2.57 -9.28 -9.94
N TRP A 74 3.76 -9.85 -10.10
CA TRP A 74 4.59 -10.27 -8.96
C TRP A 74 5.05 -9.08 -8.12
N PHE A 75 5.47 -7.99 -8.78
CA PHE A 75 5.83 -6.77 -8.09
C PHE A 75 4.64 -6.05 -7.45
N PHE A 76 3.45 -6.11 -8.05
CA PHE A 76 2.22 -5.60 -7.43
C PHE A 76 1.89 -6.33 -6.12
N ILE A 77 2.00 -7.66 -6.08
CA ILE A 77 1.80 -8.44 -4.85
C ILE A 77 2.84 -8.04 -3.78
N THR A 78 4.07 -7.76 -4.19
CA THR A 78 5.13 -7.36 -3.27
C THR A 78 4.91 -5.94 -2.75
N ASP A 79 4.65 -4.96 -3.63
CA ASP A 79 4.34 -3.56 -3.27
C ASP A 79 3.14 -3.51 -2.31
N THR A 80 2.05 -4.22 -2.61
CA THR A 80 0.85 -4.23 -1.75
C THR A 80 1.12 -4.75 -0.35
N ARG A 81 2.01 -5.74 -0.17
CA ARG A 81 2.45 -6.22 1.15
C ARG A 81 3.28 -5.16 1.88
N TYR A 82 4.24 -4.52 1.22
CA TYR A 82 5.01 -3.41 1.80
C TYR A 82 4.14 -2.20 2.16
N ASN A 83 3.13 -1.92 1.34
CA ASN A 83 2.19 -0.82 1.56
C ASN A 83 1.33 -1.06 2.82
N VAL A 84 1.01 -2.32 3.18
CA VAL A 84 0.40 -2.63 4.49
C VAL A 84 1.29 -2.17 5.64
N TRP A 85 2.61 -2.41 5.57
CA TRP A 85 3.55 -1.93 6.58
C TRP A 85 3.63 -0.41 6.63
N TYR A 86 3.76 0.25 5.48
CA TYR A 86 3.72 1.72 5.37
C TYR A 86 2.50 2.30 6.07
N ARG A 87 1.31 1.75 5.80
CA ARG A 87 0.05 2.21 6.37
C ARG A 87 -0.01 2.04 7.88
N ARG A 88 0.53 0.95 8.44
CA ARG A 88 0.55 0.75 9.89
C ARG A 88 1.32 1.88 10.57
N PHE A 89 2.52 2.18 10.10
CA PHE A 89 3.34 3.26 10.66
C PHE A 89 2.72 4.63 10.41
N ARG A 90 2.19 4.90 9.21
CA ARG A 90 1.56 6.19 8.91
C ARG A 90 0.28 6.43 9.72
N LEU A 91 -0.52 5.41 9.98
CA LEU A 91 -1.69 5.53 10.85
C LEU A 91 -1.28 5.83 12.29
N ARG A 92 -0.23 5.16 12.79
CA ARG A 92 0.32 5.42 14.12
C ARG A 92 0.84 6.85 14.24
N GLU A 93 1.57 7.34 13.23
CA GLU A 93 2.04 8.73 13.19
C GLU A 93 0.88 9.73 13.30
N ILE A 94 -0.16 9.57 12.45
CA ILE A 94 -1.37 10.42 12.47
C ILE A 94 -2.04 10.38 13.85
N GLN A 95 -2.08 9.22 14.50
CA GLN A 95 -2.70 9.08 15.82
C GLN A 95 -1.92 9.78 16.91
N ILE A 96 -0.59 9.74 16.86
CA ILE A 96 0.26 10.50 17.78
C ILE A 96 0.08 12.01 17.52
N GLU A 97 0.02 12.45 16.26
CA GLU A 97 -0.27 13.85 15.91
C GLU A 97 -1.66 14.31 16.40
N HIS A 98 -2.68 13.46 16.26
CA HIS A 98 -4.01 13.72 16.78
C HIS A 98 -4.01 13.81 18.32
N PHE A 99 -3.24 12.96 18.99
CA PHE A 99 -3.11 13.00 20.44
C PHE A 99 -2.45 14.30 20.92
N PHE A 100 -1.44 14.83 20.22
CA PHE A 100 -0.83 16.12 20.54
C PHE A 100 -1.71 17.33 20.23
N SER A 101 -2.61 17.23 19.24
CA SER A 101 -3.39 18.38 18.75
C SER A 101 -4.78 18.51 19.38
N LEU A 102 -5.36 17.42 19.89
CA LEU A 102 -6.70 17.42 20.46
C LEU A 102 -6.66 17.65 21.96
N LYS A 103 -7.55 18.52 22.46
CA LYS A 103 -7.76 18.73 23.91
C LYS A 103 -8.22 17.45 24.62
N GLU A 104 -9.05 16.67 23.94
CA GLU A 104 -9.49 15.35 24.38
C GLU A 104 -9.33 14.36 23.23
N TYR A 105 -8.49 13.36 23.42
CA TYR A 105 -8.30 12.25 22.49
C TYR A 105 -9.10 11.04 22.97
N VAL A 106 -9.95 10.49 22.10
CA VAL A 106 -10.71 9.29 22.42
C VAL A 106 -9.93 8.07 21.94
N LEU A 107 -9.49 7.23 22.89
CA LEU A 107 -8.80 5.97 22.61
C LEU A 107 -9.71 5.05 21.80
N PRO A 108 -9.38 4.75 20.53
CA PRO A 108 -10.31 4.05 19.64
C PRO A 108 -10.60 2.60 20.02
N ALA A 109 -9.71 1.90 20.74
CA ALA A 109 -9.98 0.52 21.18
C ALA A 109 -10.96 0.45 22.36
N ASN A 110 -10.86 1.40 23.30
CA ASN A 110 -11.55 1.32 24.60
C ASN A 110 -12.58 2.43 24.80
N LYS A 111 -12.70 3.36 23.85
CA LYS A 111 -13.55 4.57 23.89
C LYS A 111 -13.34 5.47 25.12
N ILE A 112 -12.20 5.32 25.79
CA ILE A 112 -11.80 6.16 26.92
C ILE A 112 -11.38 7.51 26.37
N LYS A 113 -11.98 8.59 26.89
CA LYS A 113 -11.54 9.95 26.61
C LYS A 113 -10.35 10.28 27.51
N MET A 114 -9.33 10.91 26.95
CA MET A 114 -8.16 11.30 27.71
C MET A 114 -7.54 12.55 27.11
N SER A 115 -7.19 13.52 27.94
CA SER A 115 -6.37 14.64 27.51
C SER A 115 -4.88 14.25 27.48
N PHE A 116 -4.08 15.04 26.78
CA PHE A 116 -2.63 14.88 26.78
C PHE A 116 -2.06 14.98 28.20
N ASP A 117 -2.55 15.94 28.98
CA ASP A 117 -2.08 16.22 30.34
C ASP A 117 -2.46 15.08 31.31
N GLU A 118 -3.71 14.57 31.24
CA GLU A 118 -4.18 13.43 32.05
C GLU A 118 -3.35 12.16 31.81
N CYS A 119 -2.95 11.93 30.56
CA CYS A 119 -2.17 10.77 30.17
C CYS A 119 -0.73 10.82 30.73
N LEU A 120 -0.17 12.02 30.81
CA LEU A 120 1.18 12.22 31.31
C LEU A 120 1.23 12.19 32.83
N GLU A 121 0.22 12.76 33.51
CA GLU A 121 0.12 12.80 34.97
C GLU A 121 -0.17 11.43 35.60
N ASN A 122 -0.91 10.56 34.89
CA ASN A 122 -1.31 9.27 35.46
C ASN A 122 -0.25 8.18 35.22
N GLU A 123 0.42 7.74 36.28
CA GLU A 123 1.49 6.71 36.24
C GLU A 123 1.00 5.35 35.72
N ASN A 124 -0.29 5.02 35.89
CA ASN A 124 -0.87 3.74 35.50
C ASN A 124 -1.34 3.70 34.03
N MET A 125 -1.25 4.82 33.30
CA MET A 125 -1.70 4.90 31.92
C MET A 125 -0.63 4.42 30.95
N ASN A 126 -0.92 3.29 30.30
CA ASN A 126 -0.09 2.69 29.27
C ASN A 126 -0.23 3.34 27.88
N PHE A 127 -0.84 4.52 27.79
CA PHE A 127 -0.83 5.31 26.57
C PHE A 127 0.13 6.49 26.75
N PRO A 128 0.86 6.90 25.72
CA PRO A 128 1.14 6.22 24.46
C PRO A 128 2.38 5.34 24.61
N ILE A 129 2.25 4.16 25.24
CA ILE A 129 3.36 3.19 25.25
C ILE A 129 3.62 2.72 23.82
N PHE A 130 4.87 2.27 23.62
CA PHE A 130 5.56 1.70 22.47
C PHE A 130 4.77 0.67 21.62
N ASP A 131 3.57 1.00 21.16
CA ASP A 131 2.75 0.23 20.24
C ASP A 131 2.97 0.74 18.82
N MET A 132 4.19 0.50 18.30
CA MET A 132 4.58 0.90 16.94
C MET A 132 3.64 0.37 15.85
N SER A 133 2.96 -0.75 16.11
CA SER A 133 1.99 -1.37 15.22
C SER A 133 0.57 -0.80 15.33
N GLY A 134 0.27 -0.07 16.42
CA GLY A 134 -1.08 0.39 16.75
C GLY A 134 -2.09 -0.75 17.00
N THR A 135 -1.62 -1.98 17.15
CA THR A 135 -2.50 -3.15 17.25
C THR A 135 -3.16 -3.27 18.61
N HIS A 136 -2.46 -2.89 19.67
CA HIS A 136 -3.01 -2.91 21.03
C HIS A 136 -3.92 -1.71 21.26
N THR A 137 -3.53 -0.55 20.72
CA THR A 137 -4.24 0.71 20.95
C THR A 137 -5.47 0.88 20.05
N PHE A 138 -5.47 0.27 18.86
CA PHE A 138 -6.51 0.50 17.84
C PHE A 138 -7.04 -0.80 17.24
N GLY A 139 -6.66 -1.95 17.81
CA GLY A 139 -7.02 -3.28 17.31
C GLY A 139 -8.52 -3.48 17.12
N ASN A 140 -9.36 -2.87 17.96
CA ASN A 140 -10.81 -3.02 17.93
C ASN A 140 -11.55 -2.03 17.01
N ASN A 141 -10.87 -1.02 16.46
CA ASN A 141 -11.50 -0.05 15.56
C ASN A 141 -11.64 -0.65 14.13
N GLY A 142 -12.88 -0.77 13.63
CA GLY A 142 -13.20 -1.29 12.30
C GLY A 142 -12.53 -0.51 11.16
N ASP A 143 -12.52 0.81 11.26
CA ASP A 143 -11.84 1.70 10.30
C ASP A 143 -10.31 1.46 10.28
N PHE A 144 -9.70 1.24 11.45
CA PHE A 144 -8.28 0.90 11.55
C PHE A 144 -7.99 -0.48 10.95
N LYS A 145 -8.85 -1.48 11.23
CA LYS A 145 -8.77 -2.82 10.62
C LYS A 145 -8.88 -2.77 9.10
N TRP A 146 -9.78 -1.96 8.56
CA TRP A 146 -9.92 -1.79 7.12
C TRP A 146 -8.71 -1.11 6.49
N LYS A 147 -8.23 -0.01 7.08
CA LYS A 147 -7.07 0.73 6.54
C LYS A 147 -5.78 -0.10 6.54
N LYS A 148 -5.60 -1.01 7.50
CA LYS A 148 -4.46 -1.96 7.53
C LYS A 148 -4.67 -3.22 6.69
N SER A 149 -5.87 -3.43 6.14
CA SER A 149 -6.17 -4.69 5.43
C SER A 149 -5.40 -4.80 4.12
N LEU A 150 -4.96 -6.02 3.80
CA LEU A 150 -4.35 -6.34 2.51
C LEU A 150 -5.28 -5.96 1.35
N LEU A 151 -6.58 -6.19 1.51
CA LEU A 151 -7.55 -5.90 0.46
C LEU A 151 -7.63 -4.40 0.13
N LYS A 152 -7.54 -3.53 1.14
CA LYS A 152 -7.45 -2.09 0.88
C LYS A 152 -6.16 -1.74 0.16
N SER A 153 -5.04 -2.39 0.47
CA SER A 153 -3.75 -2.15 -0.18
C SER A 153 -3.73 -2.63 -1.64
N TYR A 154 -4.35 -3.77 -1.95
CA TYR A 154 -4.57 -4.23 -3.33
C TYR A 154 -5.38 -3.23 -4.14
N CYS A 155 -6.30 -2.52 -3.49
CA CYS A 155 -7.17 -1.54 -4.13
C CYS A 155 -6.63 -0.11 -4.03
N ASP A 156 -5.34 0.06 -3.77
CA ASP A 156 -4.77 1.41 -3.75
C ASP A 156 -4.52 1.92 -5.16
N PRO A 157 -4.88 3.20 -5.42
CA PRO A 157 -4.86 3.74 -6.78
C PRO A 157 -3.44 3.78 -7.35
N ILE A 158 -2.43 4.08 -6.54
CA ILE A 158 -1.04 4.21 -6.99
C ILE A 158 -0.50 2.87 -7.53
N PRO A 159 -0.43 1.77 -6.75
CA PRO A 159 0.04 0.50 -7.26
C PRO A 159 -0.90 -0.04 -8.36
N LEU A 160 -2.22 0.07 -8.19
CA LEU A 160 -3.18 -0.41 -9.20
C LEU A 160 -2.95 0.26 -10.56
N PHE A 161 -2.75 1.58 -10.57
CA PHE A 161 -2.45 2.32 -11.79
C PHE A 161 -1.08 1.93 -12.34
N PHE A 162 -0.02 1.99 -11.53
CA PHE A 162 1.35 1.75 -11.97
C PHE A 162 1.56 0.36 -12.59
N TYR A 163 1.09 -0.69 -11.93
CA TYR A 163 1.23 -2.07 -12.43
C TYR A 163 0.15 -2.41 -13.45
N GLY A 164 -1.06 -1.88 -13.26
CA GLY A 164 -2.18 -2.09 -14.18
C GLY A 164 -1.89 -1.57 -15.59
N THR A 165 -1.27 -0.39 -15.72
CA THR A 165 -0.87 0.15 -17.02
C THR A 165 0.18 -0.72 -17.70
N GLN A 166 1.10 -1.32 -16.94
CA GLN A 166 2.12 -2.21 -17.50
C GLN A 166 1.52 -3.52 -17.98
N ILE A 167 0.62 -4.13 -17.20
CA ILE A 167 -0.12 -5.34 -17.60
C ILE A 167 -0.91 -5.07 -18.89
N PHE A 168 -1.65 -3.97 -18.93
CA PHE A 168 -2.42 -3.57 -20.10
C PHE A 168 -1.52 -3.38 -21.32
N ALA A 169 -0.40 -2.67 -21.17
CA ALA A 169 0.57 -2.46 -22.24
C ALA A 169 1.18 -3.79 -22.72
N SER A 170 1.57 -4.70 -21.82
CA SER A 170 2.09 -6.04 -22.17
C SER A 170 1.07 -6.86 -22.98
N ILE A 171 -0.21 -6.82 -22.59
CA ILE A 171 -1.30 -7.50 -23.31
C ILE A 171 -1.50 -6.87 -24.69
N LEU A 172 -1.46 -5.54 -24.78
CA LEU A 172 -1.59 -4.81 -26.03
C LEU A 172 -0.44 -5.15 -27.00
N PHE A 173 0.81 -5.10 -26.54
CA PHE A 173 1.97 -5.50 -27.36
C PHE A 173 1.89 -6.95 -27.80
N SER A 174 1.53 -7.86 -26.89
CA SER A 174 1.36 -9.28 -27.23
C SER A 174 0.27 -9.50 -28.28
N SER A 175 -0.84 -8.77 -28.17
CA SER A 175 -1.96 -8.86 -29.11
C SER A 175 -1.58 -8.35 -30.50
N ILE A 176 -0.80 -7.27 -30.58
CA ILE A 176 -0.29 -6.72 -31.86
C ILE A 176 0.64 -7.74 -32.52
N GLU A 177 1.61 -8.29 -31.79
CA GLU A 177 2.56 -9.26 -32.33
C GLU A 177 1.88 -10.58 -32.76
N LEU A 178 0.87 -11.03 -32.02
CA LEU A 178 0.08 -12.20 -32.41
C LEU A 178 -0.81 -11.91 -33.64
N SER A 179 -1.38 -10.71 -33.74
CA SER A 179 -2.17 -10.29 -34.91
C SER A 179 -1.34 -10.21 -36.19
N LYS A 180 -0.06 -9.83 -36.10
CA LYS A 180 0.86 -9.87 -37.25
C LYS A 180 1.09 -11.30 -37.75
N LYS A 181 1.11 -12.29 -36.85
CA LYS A 181 1.34 -13.70 -37.18
C LYS A 181 0.07 -14.44 -37.65
N ASN A 182 -1.10 -14.11 -37.09
CA ASN A 182 -2.36 -14.79 -37.41
C ASN A 182 -3.47 -13.78 -37.73
N ALA A 183 -3.83 -13.66 -39.01
CA ALA A 183 -4.78 -12.68 -39.53
C ALA A 183 -6.26 -12.92 -39.15
N THR A 184 -6.62 -14.10 -38.64
CA THR A 184 -8.03 -14.53 -38.49
C THR A 184 -8.62 -14.39 -37.08
N PHE A 185 -7.80 -14.20 -36.05
CA PHE A 185 -8.29 -14.17 -34.66
C PHE A 185 -8.43 -12.74 -34.14
N LYS A 186 -9.57 -12.41 -33.51
CA LYS A 186 -9.86 -11.07 -32.95
C LYS A 186 -9.07 -10.82 -31.65
N TRP A 187 -7.74 -10.68 -31.76
CA TRP A 187 -6.83 -10.46 -30.63
C TRP A 187 -7.11 -9.17 -29.84
N TRP A 188 -7.85 -8.21 -30.42
CA TRP A 188 -8.31 -6.99 -29.76
C TRP A 188 -9.24 -7.22 -28.56
N ILE A 189 -9.79 -8.43 -28.39
CA ILE A 189 -10.66 -8.75 -27.24
C ILE A 189 -9.85 -8.77 -25.93
N PHE A 190 -8.58 -9.21 -25.95
CA PHE A 190 -7.74 -9.35 -24.75
C PHE A 190 -7.42 -8.03 -24.02
N PRO A 191 -6.98 -6.94 -24.69
CA PRO A 191 -6.77 -5.66 -23.99
C PRO A 191 -8.09 -5.09 -23.44
N LEU A 192 -9.21 -5.30 -24.16
CA LEU A 192 -10.52 -4.82 -23.77
C LEU A 192 -11.03 -5.55 -22.51
N THR A 193 -10.87 -6.87 -22.43
CA THR A 193 -11.21 -7.64 -21.22
C THR A 193 -10.33 -7.28 -20.04
N SER A 194 -9.02 -7.07 -20.25
CA SER A 194 -8.11 -6.61 -19.19
C SER A 194 -8.53 -5.26 -18.60
N LEU A 195 -8.89 -4.30 -19.46
CA LEU A 195 -9.37 -2.99 -19.04
C LEU A 195 -10.69 -3.09 -18.24
N VAL A 196 -11.63 -3.91 -18.69
CA VAL A 196 -12.89 -4.17 -17.97
C VAL A 196 -12.63 -4.80 -16.60
N ILE A 197 -11.70 -5.74 -16.49
CA ILE A 197 -11.31 -6.37 -15.22
C ILE A 197 -10.74 -5.32 -14.26
N MET A 198 -9.83 -4.46 -14.74
CA MET A 198 -9.24 -3.38 -13.92
C MET A 198 -10.31 -2.41 -13.39
N ILE A 199 -11.23 -1.97 -14.26
CA ILE A 199 -12.34 -1.09 -13.87
C ILE A 199 -13.25 -1.79 -12.85
N SER A 200 -13.56 -3.07 -13.07
CA SER A 200 -14.41 -3.86 -12.18
C SER A 200 -13.79 -4.01 -10.79
N ILE A 201 -12.49 -4.28 -10.70
CA ILE A 201 -11.74 -4.36 -9.43
C ILE A 201 -11.79 -3.00 -8.70
N TYR A 202 -11.58 -1.90 -9.43
CA TYR A 202 -11.65 -0.56 -8.87
C TYR A 202 -13.05 -0.23 -8.32
N ILE A 203 -14.11 -0.50 -9.10
CA ILE A 203 -15.50 -0.27 -8.69
C ILE A 203 -15.84 -1.13 -7.46
N TYR A 204 -15.50 -2.41 -7.48
CA TYR A 204 -15.72 -3.33 -6.36
C TYR A 204 -15.07 -2.82 -5.07
N ALA A 205 -13.84 -2.31 -5.16
CA ALA A 205 -13.13 -1.72 -4.03
C ALA A 205 -13.87 -0.50 -3.44
N GLN A 206 -14.39 0.38 -4.29
CA GLN A 206 -15.14 1.57 -3.85
C GLN A 206 -16.46 1.18 -3.18
N ILE A 207 -17.18 0.19 -3.72
CA ILE A 207 -18.41 -0.32 -3.12
C ILE A 207 -18.13 -0.94 -1.75
N ARG A 208 -17.09 -1.76 -1.63
CA ARG A 208 -16.73 -2.42 -0.38
C ARG A 208 -16.30 -1.41 0.69
N LYS A 209 -15.56 -0.36 0.31
CA LYS A 209 -15.24 0.78 1.18
C LYS A 209 -16.50 1.45 1.75
N LYS A 210 -17.54 1.66 0.92
CA LYS A 210 -18.82 2.24 1.38
C LYS A 210 -19.56 1.31 2.35
N ARG A 211 -19.56 -0.01 2.12
CA ARG A 211 -20.22 -0.98 3.02
C ARG A 211 -19.55 -1.04 4.40
N TRP A 212 -18.22 -1.05 4.45
CA TRP A 212 -17.49 -1.05 5.73
C TRP A 212 -17.84 0.16 6.59
N LYS A 213 -17.87 1.36 6.00
CA LYS A 213 -18.28 2.58 6.71
C LYS A 213 -19.70 2.56 7.29
N ARG A 214 -20.61 1.73 6.75
CA ARG A 214 -21.99 1.61 7.26
C ARG A 214 -22.12 0.61 8.40
N ASN A 215 -21.22 -0.36 8.50
CA ASN A 215 -21.29 -1.40 9.53
C ASN A 215 -20.58 -0.98 10.83
N ASP A 216 -19.76 0.08 10.78
CA ASP A 216 -18.98 0.59 11.91
C ASP A 216 -19.58 1.85 12.56
N GLY A 217 -20.73 2.35 12.05
CA GLY A 217 -21.48 3.49 12.61
C GLY A 217 -22.77 3.01 13.26
#